data_AF-D9XY91-F1
#
_entry.id   AF-D9XY91-F1
#
_cell.length_a   1.000
_cell.length_b   1.000
_cell.length_c   1.000
_cell.angle_alpha   90.00
_cell.angle_beta   90.00
_cell.angle_gamma   90.00
#
_symmetry.space_group_name_H-M   'P 1'
#
loop_
_entity.id
_entity.type
_entity.pdbx_description
1 polymer ?
#
loop_
_entity_poly.entity_id
_entity_poly.type
_entity_poly.pdbx_seq_one_letter_code
_entity_poly.pdbx_strand_id
1 'polypeptide(L)'
;MESEMRSIGETARDSGLGVSALRFYDRAGVLVPARVDPVNGYRWYAPEQLEEARLLARLRRAGMPLADIRLVLAGWAGADTELVRQLLEAHLRRLERGLSDARTEFSALRALLDDRENPMTSLSEETAVRLSLSGSALAAALDAVRFAAGTDPGLPMLGGILFDVEDGALCLVATDRYRMAVAQAAAEGPAGSRVRVTVPLPLADAMRALLEGDDPVRLSVDGDRVTLETGDRQTAGQCLGHDFPDYRRLVRLPAGRRAPVDVPAFREAVRTGPVRTGEVREQDGAPCDLTVLEVAADGSVAPAGDGAEGRDLVAVNRDFLLEALPAGAGDRLVLEIGDPTAPLAIRRPDDADTFSILMPVRLED
;
A
#
# COMPACT_ATOMS: atom_id res chain seq x y z
N MET A 1 -53.81 14.68 3.20
CA MET A 1 -52.63 14.38 2.37
C MET A 1 -52.72 12.93 1.91
N GLU A 2 -53.66 12.61 1.03
CA GLU A 2 -53.98 11.22 0.64
C GLU A 2 -53.46 10.83 -0.76
N SER A 3 -52.55 11.61 -1.34
CA SER A 3 -52.19 11.47 -2.76
C SER A 3 -50.69 11.45 -2.97
N GLU A 4 -50.05 10.29 -2.75
CA GLU A 4 -48.78 9.93 -3.41
C GLU A 4 -48.39 8.44 -3.23
N MET A 5 -49.36 7.51 -3.29
CA MET A 5 -49.00 6.10 -3.43
C MET A 5 -48.39 5.87 -4.82
N ARG A 6 -47.20 5.27 -4.86
CA ARG A 6 -46.48 4.97 -6.11
C ARG A 6 -46.79 3.56 -6.56
N SER A 7 -47.05 3.40 -7.84
CA SER A 7 -47.21 2.08 -8.45
C SER A 7 -45.88 1.31 -8.44
N ILE A 8 -45.93 -0.02 -8.52
CA ILE A 8 -44.72 -0.85 -8.62
C ILE A 8 -43.78 -0.43 -9.75
N GLY A 9 -44.31 0.09 -10.87
CA GLY A 9 -43.50 0.58 -11.98
C GLY A 9 -42.76 1.89 -11.67
N GLU A 10 -43.42 2.81 -10.97
CA GLU A 10 -42.80 4.07 -10.50
C GLU A 10 -41.78 3.79 -9.41
N THR A 11 -42.13 2.98 -8.40
CA THR A 11 -41.19 2.57 -7.36
C THR A 11 -39.98 1.85 -7.95
N ALA A 12 -40.16 1.01 -8.97
CA ALA A 12 -39.05 0.34 -9.63
C ALA A 12 -38.08 1.34 -10.28
N ARG A 13 -38.61 2.33 -10.99
CA ARG A 13 -37.83 3.39 -11.63
C ARG A 13 -37.08 4.24 -10.60
N ASP A 14 -37.76 4.60 -9.51
CA ASP A 14 -37.25 5.60 -8.56
C ASP A 14 -36.36 4.99 -7.45
N SER A 15 -36.44 3.68 -7.22
CA SER A 15 -35.59 2.95 -6.26
C SER A 15 -34.37 2.29 -6.91
N GLY A 16 -34.38 2.12 -8.24
CA GLY A 16 -33.37 1.33 -8.96
C GLY A 16 -33.53 -0.18 -8.81
N LEU A 17 -34.63 -0.66 -8.22
CA LEU A 17 -34.99 -2.08 -8.16
C LEU A 17 -35.91 -2.44 -9.33
N GLY A 18 -35.57 -3.47 -10.11
CA GLY A 18 -36.48 -3.94 -11.14
C GLY A 18 -37.84 -4.41 -10.57
N VAL A 19 -38.91 -4.33 -11.37
CA VAL A 19 -40.27 -4.78 -10.97
C VAL A 19 -40.28 -6.23 -10.46
N SER A 20 -39.49 -7.11 -11.07
CA SER A 20 -39.33 -8.50 -10.62
C SER A 20 -38.63 -8.59 -9.25
N ALA A 21 -37.69 -7.69 -8.95
CA ALA A 21 -37.01 -7.64 -7.66
C ALA A 21 -37.97 -7.18 -6.56
N LEU A 22 -38.79 -6.15 -6.81
CA LEU A 22 -39.83 -5.71 -5.87
C LEU A 22 -40.83 -6.84 -5.53
N ARG A 23 -41.27 -7.60 -6.55
CA ARG A 23 -42.11 -8.80 -6.32
C ARG A 23 -41.40 -9.91 -5.53
N PHE A 24 -40.09 -10.06 -5.73
CA PHE A 24 -39.29 -11.00 -4.96
C PHE A 24 -39.21 -10.58 -3.49
N TYR A 25 -38.94 -9.31 -3.21
CA TYR A 25 -38.81 -8.78 -1.85
C TYR A 25 -40.12 -8.75 -1.06
N ASP A 26 -41.24 -8.51 -1.74
CA ASP A 26 -42.58 -8.69 -1.19
C ASP A 26 -42.76 -10.14 -0.69
N ARG A 27 -42.53 -11.14 -1.56
CA ARG A 27 -42.64 -12.56 -1.18
C ARG A 27 -41.66 -12.98 -0.09
N ALA A 28 -40.47 -12.38 -0.05
CA ALA A 28 -39.45 -12.65 0.96
C ALA A 28 -39.69 -11.88 2.28
N GLY A 29 -40.74 -11.04 2.35
CA GLY A 29 -41.07 -10.27 3.54
C GLY A 29 -40.04 -9.19 3.89
N VAL A 30 -39.30 -8.70 2.89
CA VAL A 30 -38.23 -7.71 3.08
C VAL A 30 -38.74 -6.29 2.78
N LEU A 31 -39.58 -6.15 1.76
CA LEU A 31 -40.25 -4.89 1.43
C LEU A 31 -41.68 -5.21 0.97
N VAL A 32 -42.61 -5.22 1.93
CA VAL A 32 -44.01 -5.55 1.70
C VAL A 32 -44.75 -4.30 1.22
N PRO A 33 -45.45 -4.32 0.08
CA PRO A 33 -46.18 -3.14 -0.43
C PRO A 33 -47.26 -2.67 0.55
N ALA A 34 -47.42 -1.35 0.70
CA ALA A 34 -48.46 -0.75 1.54
C ALA A 34 -49.87 -1.19 1.15
N ARG A 35 -50.12 -1.42 -0.14
CA ARG A 35 -51.41 -1.95 -0.62
C ARG A 35 -51.22 -2.89 -1.80
N VAL A 36 -51.94 -4.00 -1.75
CA VAL A 36 -52.12 -4.91 -2.90
C VAL A 36 -53.58 -4.88 -3.29
N ASP A 37 -53.86 -4.62 -4.56
CA ASP A 37 -55.21 -4.65 -5.11
C ASP A 37 -55.72 -6.11 -5.12
N PRO A 38 -56.88 -6.40 -4.49
CA PRO A 38 -57.38 -7.76 -4.33
C PRO A 38 -57.89 -8.40 -5.63
N VAL A 39 -58.15 -7.62 -6.69
CA VAL A 39 -58.72 -8.12 -7.95
C VAL A 39 -57.63 -8.45 -8.97
N ASN A 40 -56.63 -7.58 -9.11
CA ASN A 40 -55.57 -7.73 -10.13
C ASN A 40 -54.17 -8.00 -9.53
N GLY A 41 -54.03 -7.99 -8.19
CA GLY A 41 -52.76 -8.22 -7.50
C GLY A 41 -51.73 -7.09 -7.68
N TYR A 42 -52.17 -5.91 -8.12
CA TYR A 42 -51.29 -4.77 -8.38
C TYR A 42 -50.81 -4.14 -7.08
N ARG A 43 -49.53 -3.76 -7.04
CA ARG A 43 -48.83 -3.33 -5.81
C ARG A 43 -48.60 -1.83 -5.80
N TRP A 44 -48.87 -1.24 -4.66
CA TRP A 44 -48.71 0.18 -4.37
C TRP A 44 -47.83 0.36 -3.14
N TYR A 45 -46.90 1.31 -3.23
CA TYR A 45 -45.93 1.62 -2.20
C TYR A 45 -46.14 3.04 -1.68
N ALA A 46 -46.00 3.22 -0.37
CA ALA A 46 -46.04 4.56 0.23
C ALA A 46 -44.73 5.33 -0.01
N PRO A 47 -44.73 6.67 0.11
CA PRO A 47 -43.51 7.47 -0.08
C PRO A 47 -42.34 7.06 0.81
N GLU A 48 -42.60 6.66 2.05
CA GLU A 48 -41.59 6.24 3.03
C GLU A 48 -40.90 4.93 2.59
N GLN A 49 -41.66 4.05 1.94
CA GLN A 49 -41.15 2.78 1.41
C GLN A 49 -40.22 2.98 0.21
N LEU A 50 -40.24 4.16 -0.42
CA LEU A 50 -39.29 4.48 -1.49
C LEU A 50 -37.88 4.63 -0.93
N GLU A 51 -37.72 5.26 0.24
CA GLU A 51 -36.41 5.40 0.88
C GLU A 51 -35.87 4.05 1.36
N GLU A 52 -36.73 3.18 1.92
CA GLU A 52 -36.38 1.80 2.25
C GLU A 52 -35.96 1.00 0.99
N ALA A 53 -36.69 1.16 -0.11
CA ALA A 53 -36.36 0.51 -1.38
C ALA A 53 -35.00 0.99 -1.95
N ARG A 54 -34.71 2.29 -1.84
CA ARG A 54 -33.41 2.87 -2.24
C ARG A 54 -32.27 2.35 -1.36
N LEU A 55 -32.48 2.27 -0.05
CA LEU A 55 -31.53 1.70 0.88
C LEU A 55 -31.26 0.22 0.57
N LEU A 56 -32.32 -0.57 0.38
CA LEU A 56 -32.23 -1.97 -0.03
C LEU A 56 -31.42 -2.12 -1.32
N ALA A 57 -31.64 -1.26 -2.31
CA ALA A 57 -30.90 -1.28 -3.57
C ALA A 57 -29.41 -0.99 -3.40
N ARG A 58 -29.04 -0.12 -2.45
CA ARG A 58 -27.63 0.16 -2.10
C ARG A 58 -26.99 -1.03 -1.40
N LEU A 59 -27.66 -1.60 -0.40
CA LEU A 59 -27.16 -2.76 0.36
C LEU A 59 -26.96 -3.99 -0.53
N ARG A 60 -27.88 -4.23 -1.47
CA ARG A 60 -27.73 -5.31 -2.45
C ARG A 60 -26.56 -5.10 -3.40
N ARG A 61 -26.34 -3.86 -3.87
CA ARG A 61 -25.15 -3.53 -4.69
C ARG A 61 -23.85 -3.71 -3.92
N ALA A 62 -23.86 -3.45 -2.61
CA ALA A 62 -22.73 -3.73 -1.71
C ALA A 62 -22.57 -5.22 -1.35
N GLY A 63 -23.35 -6.12 -1.96
CA GLY A 63 -23.24 -7.56 -1.74
C GLY A 63 -23.70 -8.03 -0.35
N MET A 64 -24.51 -7.23 0.36
CA MET A 64 -25.00 -7.61 1.69
C MET A 64 -25.96 -8.81 1.61
N PRO A 65 -25.80 -9.84 2.47
CA PRO A 65 -26.73 -10.97 2.52
C PRO A 65 -28.16 -10.54 2.84
N LEU A 66 -29.14 -11.23 2.26
CA LEU A 66 -30.55 -10.88 2.43
C LEU A 66 -31.02 -10.88 3.90
N ALA A 67 -30.46 -11.77 4.72
CA ALA A 67 -30.75 -11.82 6.16
C ALA A 67 -30.32 -10.52 6.87
N ASP A 68 -29.15 -10.00 6.55
CA ASP A 68 -28.62 -8.77 7.15
C ASP A 68 -29.35 -7.54 6.63
N ILE A 69 -29.72 -7.51 5.34
CA ILE A 69 -30.56 -6.45 4.76
C ILE A 69 -31.87 -6.31 5.54
N ARG A 70 -32.50 -7.42 5.93
CA ARG A 70 -33.74 -7.38 6.73
C ARG A 70 -33.51 -6.73 8.09
N LEU A 71 -32.41 -7.06 8.76
CA LEU A 71 -32.06 -6.48 10.06
C LEU A 71 -31.77 -4.99 9.94
N VAL A 72 -31.04 -4.57 8.90
CA VAL A 72 -30.76 -3.16 8.62
C VAL A 72 -32.04 -2.38 8.36
N LEU A 73 -32.96 -2.90 7.54
CA LEU A 73 -34.24 -2.23 7.27
C LEU A 73 -35.13 -2.14 8.51
N ALA A 74 -35.16 -3.19 9.35
CA ALA A 74 -35.89 -3.17 10.61
C ALA A 74 -35.33 -2.13 11.59
N GLY A 75 -34.00 -2.05 11.74
CA GLY A 75 -33.33 -1.04 12.56
C GLY A 75 -33.53 0.38 12.01
N TRP A 76 -33.51 0.54 10.68
CA TRP A 76 -33.75 1.82 10.01
C TRP A 76 -35.17 2.34 10.24
N ALA A 77 -36.19 1.49 10.14
CA ALA A 77 -37.58 1.87 10.41
C ALA A 77 -37.85 2.09 11.92
N GLY A 78 -37.15 1.35 12.80
CA GLY A 78 -37.26 1.46 14.26
C GLY A 78 -36.39 2.55 14.90
N ALA A 79 -35.64 3.33 14.10
CA ALA A 79 -34.67 4.34 14.54
C ALA A 79 -33.53 3.80 15.44
N ASP A 80 -33.21 2.51 15.36
CA ASP A 80 -32.05 1.90 16.01
C ASP A 80 -30.81 2.05 15.13
N THR A 81 -30.26 3.26 15.14
CA THR A 81 -29.09 3.64 14.33
C THR A 81 -27.82 2.88 14.73
N GLU A 82 -27.71 2.48 16.01
CA GLU A 82 -26.56 1.78 16.54
C GLU A 82 -26.50 0.34 16.00
N LEU A 83 -27.63 -0.37 15.99
CA LEU A 83 -27.70 -1.69 15.37
C LEU A 83 -27.37 -1.64 13.87
N VAL A 84 -27.89 -0.64 13.15
CA VAL A 84 -27.60 -0.46 11.71
C VAL A 84 -26.11 -0.23 11.49
N ARG A 85 -25.49 0.64 12.28
CA ARG A 85 -24.05 0.92 12.20
C ARG A 85 -23.22 -0.34 12.42
N GLN A 86 -23.53 -1.12 13.46
CA GLN A 86 -22.82 -2.36 13.77
C GLN A 86 -22.93 -3.40 12.64
N LEU A 87 -24.10 -3.53 12.02
CA LEU A 87 -24.32 -4.45 10.89
C LEU A 87 -23.55 -4.03 9.64
N LEU A 88 -23.51 -2.72 9.33
CA LEU A 88 -22.73 -2.20 8.21
C LEU A 88 -21.23 -2.41 8.41
N GLU A 89 -20.71 -2.11 9.60
CA GLU A 89 -19.30 -2.34 9.94
C GLU A 89 -18.92 -3.81 9.92
N ALA A 90 -19.78 -4.69 10.44
CA ALA A 90 -19.56 -6.13 10.38
C ALA A 90 -19.51 -6.65 8.94
N HIS A 91 -20.35 -6.10 8.05
CA HIS A 91 -20.33 -6.44 6.64
C HIS A 91 -19.08 -5.93 5.93
N LEU A 92 -18.66 -4.69 6.19
CA LEU A 92 -17.41 -4.13 5.66
C LEU A 92 -16.21 -5.02 6.03
N ARG A 93 -16.08 -5.39 7.32
CA ARG A 93 -15.03 -6.31 7.79
C ARG A 93 -15.08 -7.69 7.15
N ARG A 94 -16.26 -8.17 6.71
CA ARG A 94 -16.36 -9.45 5.97
C ARG A 94 -15.91 -9.28 4.52
N LEU A 95 -16.25 -8.18 3.87
CA LEU A 95 -15.79 -7.88 2.51
C LEU A 95 -14.27 -7.70 2.45
N GLU A 96 -13.69 -6.97 3.39
CA GLU A 96 -12.23 -6.76 3.48
C GLU A 96 -11.48 -8.07 3.68
N ARG A 97 -11.95 -8.93 4.60
CA ARG A 97 -11.38 -10.27 4.80
C ARG A 97 -11.51 -11.12 3.53
N GLY A 98 -12.70 -11.15 2.91
CA GLY A 98 -12.89 -11.90 1.67
C GLY A 98 -12.00 -11.41 0.52
N LEU A 99 -11.76 -10.10 0.42
CA LEU A 99 -10.82 -9.54 -0.56
C LEU A 99 -9.37 -9.93 -0.24
N SER A 100 -8.98 -9.91 1.03
CA SER A 100 -7.65 -10.36 1.46
C SER A 100 -7.45 -11.84 1.13
N ASP A 101 -8.41 -12.69 1.49
CA ASP A 101 -8.35 -14.14 1.24
C ASP A 101 -8.27 -14.43 -0.26
N ALA A 102 -9.11 -13.78 -1.07
CA ALA A 102 -9.10 -13.91 -2.52
C ALA A 102 -7.76 -13.46 -3.11
N ARG A 103 -7.18 -12.35 -2.62
CA ARG A 103 -5.85 -11.89 -3.07
C ARG A 103 -4.77 -12.92 -2.75
N THR A 104 -4.78 -13.50 -1.56
CA THR A 104 -3.84 -14.57 -1.16
C THR A 104 -3.97 -15.78 -2.08
N GLU A 105 -5.20 -16.23 -2.36
CA GLU A 105 -5.45 -17.37 -3.24
C GLU A 105 -5.02 -17.10 -4.68
N PHE A 106 -5.32 -15.92 -5.22
CA PHE A 106 -4.86 -15.52 -6.56
C PHE A 106 -3.33 -15.43 -6.66
N SER A 107 -2.65 -14.94 -5.62
CA SER A 107 -1.20 -14.94 -5.56
C SER A 107 -0.63 -16.37 -5.58
N ALA A 108 -1.22 -17.29 -4.82
CA ALA A 108 -0.81 -18.70 -4.83
C ALA A 108 -1.02 -19.36 -6.20
N LEU A 109 -2.15 -19.11 -6.87
CA LEU A 109 -2.40 -19.61 -8.23
C LEU A 109 -1.42 -19.03 -9.24
N ARG A 110 -1.06 -17.75 -9.09
CA ARG A 110 -0.06 -17.12 -9.95
C ARG A 110 1.33 -17.70 -9.74
N ALA A 111 1.74 -17.97 -8.50
CA ALA A 111 2.99 -18.66 -8.20
C ALA A 111 3.03 -20.06 -8.86
N LEU A 112 1.94 -20.83 -8.77
CA LEU A 112 1.83 -22.13 -9.45
C LEU A 112 1.91 -22.04 -10.98
N LEU A 113 1.36 -20.97 -11.56
CA LEU A 113 1.47 -20.69 -13.00
C LEU A 113 2.90 -20.28 -13.38
N ASP A 114 3.53 -19.42 -12.59
CA ASP A 114 4.91 -18.99 -12.79
C ASP A 114 5.89 -20.18 -12.71
N ASP A 115 5.66 -21.11 -11.78
CA ASP A 115 6.40 -22.39 -11.65
C ASP A 115 6.23 -23.29 -12.87
N ARG A 116 5.04 -23.28 -13.50
CA ARG A 116 4.71 -24.10 -14.67
C ARG A 116 5.23 -23.49 -15.97
N GLU A 117 5.14 -22.17 -16.12
CA GLU A 117 5.63 -21.42 -17.28
C GLU A 117 7.15 -21.31 -17.27
N ASN A 118 7.77 -21.35 -16.09
CA ASN A 118 9.21 -21.43 -15.89
C ASN A 118 9.61 -22.75 -15.20
N PRO A 119 9.55 -23.89 -15.90
CA PRO A 119 9.77 -25.22 -15.31
C PRO A 119 11.20 -25.48 -14.80
N MET A 120 12.11 -24.49 -14.84
CA MET A 120 13.46 -24.56 -14.26
C MET A 120 13.59 -23.90 -12.88
N THR A 121 12.52 -23.29 -12.34
CA THR A 121 12.55 -22.68 -10.98
C THR A 121 12.50 -23.73 -9.85
N SER A 122 12.21 -25.00 -10.17
CA SER A 122 12.05 -26.09 -9.19
C SER A 122 13.17 -27.15 -9.20
N LEU A 123 14.29 -26.90 -9.89
CA LEU A 123 15.47 -27.79 -9.92
C LEU A 123 16.72 -27.22 -9.24
N SER A 124 16.57 -26.29 -8.30
CA SER A 124 17.65 -25.94 -7.37
C SER A 124 17.40 -26.58 -6.01
N GLU A 125 17.36 -27.91 -5.97
CA GLU A 125 17.79 -28.64 -4.78
C GLU A 125 19.31 -28.41 -4.62
N GLU A 126 19.71 -27.89 -3.46
CA GLU A 126 21.07 -27.99 -2.89
C GLU A 126 22.24 -27.27 -3.59
N THR A 127 22.10 -26.01 -3.99
CA THR A 127 23.30 -25.17 -4.14
C THR A 127 23.11 -23.83 -3.47
N ALA A 128 23.70 -23.69 -2.28
CA ALA A 128 23.88 -22.41 -1.62
C ALA A 128 24.46 -21.40 -2.60
N VAL A 129 23.72 -20.33 -2.90
CA VAL A 129 24.20 -19.26 -3.75
C VAL A 129 25.16 -18.42 -2.93
N ARG A 130 26.39 -18.30 -3.40
CA ARG A 130 27.44 -17.50 -2.76
C ARG A 130 27.80 -16.33 -3.66
N LEU A 131 27.71 -15.14 -3.10
CA LEU A 131 28.02 -13.87 -3.75
C LEU A 131 29.18 -13.21 -3.00
N SER A 132 30.10 -12.62 -3.74
CA SER A 132 31.15 -11.75 -3.23
C SER A 132 30.79 -10.31 -3.57
N LEU A 133 30.78 -9.42 -2.59
CA LEU A 133 30.50 -7.99 -2.76
C LEU A 133 31.56 -7.16 -2.05
N SER A 134 31.69 -5.88 -2.41
CA SER A 134 32.40 -4.91 -1.58
C SER A 134 31.62 -4.68 -0.28
N GLY A 135 32.31 -4.71 0.86
CA GLY A 135 31.70 -4.41 2.16
C GLY A 135 31.11 -3.00 2.22
N SER A 136 31.80 -2.02 1.62
CA SER A 136 31.35 -0.63 1.61
C SER A 136 30.12 -0.44 0.72
N ALA A 137 30.07 -1.12 -0.44
CA ALA A 137 28.92 -1.09 -1.34
C ALA A 137 27.68 -1.72 -0.70
N LEU A 138 27.81 -2.88 -0.07
CA LEU A 138 26.69 -3.52 0.63
C LEU A 138 26.23 -2.68 1.83
N ALA A 139 27.16 -2.08 2.58
CA ALA A 139 26.83 -1.20 3.69
C ALA A 139 26.03 0.03 3.23
N ALA A 140 26.49 0.69 2.17
CA ALA A 140 25.80 1.82 1.57
C ALA A 140 24.40 1.42 1.07
N ALA A 141 24.26 0.28 0.41
CA ALA A 141 22.97 -0.20 -0.09
C ALA A 141 22.00 -0.54 1.05
N LEU A 142 22.48 -1.15 2.14
CA LEU A 142 21.67 -1.40 3.35
C LEU A 142 21.23 -0.10 4.02
N ASP A 143 22.14 0.87 4.19
CA ASP A 143 21.80 2.19 4.75
C ASP A 143 20.78 2.94 3.88
N ALA A 144 20.85 2.76 2.56
CA ALA A 144 19.96 3.39 1.61
C ALA A 144 18.51 2.85 1.64
N VAL A 145 18.27 1.67 2.23
CA VAL A 145 16.93 1.02 2.16
C VAL A 145 16.32 0.66 3.50
N ARG A 146 17.11 0.32 4.52
CA ARG A 146 16.60 -0.26 5.78
C ARG A 146 15.56 0.61 6.49
N PHE A 147 15.64 1.93 6.34
CA PHE A 147 14.70 2.87 6.95
C PHE A 147 13.26 2.68 6.44
N ALA A 148 13.08 2.16 5.22
CA ALA A 148 11.76 1.97 4.61
C ALA A 148 11.08 0.64 4.99
N ALA A 149 11.70 -0.21 5.81
CA ALA A 149 11.08 -1.46 6.25
C ALA A 149 9.92 -1.20 7.21
N GLY A 150 8.84 -1.97 7.07
CA GLY A 150 7.64 -1.84 7.88
C GLY A 150 7.80 -2.40 9.30
N THR A 151 7.04 -1.85 10.24
CA THR A 151 6.97 -2.32 11.63
C THR A 151 5.58 -2.85 12.03
N ASP A 152 4.65 -2.89 11.07
CA ASP A 152 3.27 -3.32 11.24
C ASP A 152 3.17 -4.84 11.47
N PRO A 153 2.74 -5.28 12.67
CA PRO A 153 2.56 -6.71 12.95
C PRO A 153 1.53 -7.39 12.05
N GLY A 154 0.60 -6.63 11.47
CA GLY A 154 -0.39 -7.14 10.50
C GLY A 154 0.18 -7.39 9.11
N LEU A 155 1.39 -6.90 8.83
CA LEU A 155 2.08 -7.05 7.54
C LEU A 155 3.51 -7.57 7.72
N PRO A 156 3.67 -8.79 8.26
CA PRO A 156 4.99 -9.35 8.57
C PRO A 156 5.88 -9.50 7.33
N MET A 157 5.30 -9.64 6.13
CA MET A 157 6.05 -9.69 4.86
C MET A 157 6.84 -8.41 4.56
N LEU A 158 6.47 -7.28 5.18
CA LEU A 158 7.13 -5.98 5.02
C LEU A 158 8.14 -5.69 6.14
N GLY A 159 8.28 -6.59 7.13
CA GLY A 159 9.18 -6.46 8.27
C GLY A 159 10.67 -6.69 7.96
N GLY A 160 11.07 -6.54 6.70
CA GLY A 160 12.40 -6.88 6.22
C GLY A 160 12.76 -6.21 4.90
N ILE A 161 13.91 -6.61 4.38
CA ILE A 161 14.49 -6.10 3.14
C ILE A 161 14.54 -7.26 2.14
N LEU A 162 13.92 -7.08 0.98
CA LEU A 162 14.05 -7.99 -0.14
C LEU A 162 15.48 -7.94 -0.67
N PHE A 163 16.13 -9.08 -0.76
CA PHE A 163 17.39 -9.29 -1.45
C PHE A 163 17.04 -9.99 -2.77
N ASP A 164 17.13 -9.26 -3.88
CA ASP A 164 16.84 -9.74 -5.24
C ASP A 164 18.14 -9.75 -6.04
N VAL A 165 18.69 -10.95 -6.25
CA VAL A 165 19.94 -11.17 -6.96
C VAL A 165 19.61 -11.52 -8.40
N GLU A 166 20.10 -10.71 -9.33
CA GLU A 166 19.94 -10.95 -10.77
C GLU A 166 21.16 -10.40 -11.52
N ASP A 167 21.68 -11.16 -12.48
CA ASP A 167 22.69 -10.74 -13.45
C ASP A 167 23.96 -10.07 -12.86
N GLY A 168 24.45 -10.56 -11.72
CA GLY A 168 25.66 -10.04 -11.08
C GLY A 168 25.43 -8.76 -10.28
N ALA A 169 24.19 -8.50 -9.87
CA ALA A 169 23.87 -7.44 -8.94
C ALA A 169 22.89 -7.92 -7.87
N LEU A 170 23.07 -7.37 -6.67
CA LEU A 170 22.14 -7.51 -5.56
C LEU A 170 21.31 -6.24 -5.47
N CYS A 171 20.02 -6.33 -5.77
CA CYS A 171 19.04 -5.27 -5.55
C CYS A 171 18.41 -5.46 -4.16
N LEU A 172 18.42 -4.40 -3.36
CA LEU A 172 17.82 -4.38 -2.04
C LEU A 172 16.57 -3.49 -2.10
N VAL A 173 15.46 -3.98 -1.56
CA VAL A 173 14.19 -3.24 -1.55
C VAL A 173 13.52 -3.35 -0.19
N ALA A 174 13.08 -2.21 0.34
CA ALA A 174 12.27 -2.16 1.56
C ALA A 174 11.05 -1.24 1.35
N THR A 175 9.92 -1.59 1.95
CA THR A 175 8.68 -0.81 1.86
C THR A 175 7.78 -1.09 3.06
N ASP A 176 6.96 -0.10 3.42
CA ASP A 176 5.97 -0.16 4.51
C ASP A 176 4.54 0.17 4.04
N ARG A 177 4.29 0.12 2.72
CA ARG A 177 3.09 0.60 1.98
C ARG A 177 3.04 2.10 1.67
N TYR A 178 3.69 2.94 2.47
CA TYR A 178 3.63 4.41 2.32
C TYR A 178 4.90 4.98 1.72
N ARG A 179 5.99 4.22 1.79
CA ARG A 179 7.26 4.54 1.15
C ARG A 179 7.94 3.28 0.64
N MET A 180 8.89 3.47 -0.26
CA MET A 180 9.75 2.42 -0.76
C MET A 180 11.16 2.96 -0.97
N ALA A 181 12.17 2.15 -0.68
CA ALA A 181 13.56 2.45 -0.99
C ALA A 181 14.17 1.28 -1.75
N VAL A 182 14.96 1.61 -2.77
CA VAL A 182 15.66 0.67 -3.65
C VAL A 182 17.12 1.10 -3.71
N ALA A 183 18.02 0.12 -3.60
CA ALA A 183 19.44 0.32 -3.83
C ALA A 183 20.04 -0.92 -4.50
N GLN A 184 21.18 -0.75 -5.16
CA GLN A 184 21.88 -1.85 -5.83
C GLN A 184 23.34 -1.91 -5.38
N ALA A 185 23.85 -3.12 -5.21
CA ALA A 185 25.26 -3.40 -5.01
C ALA A 185 25.75 -4.39 -6.08
N ALA A 186 26.91 -4.12 -6.67
CA ALA A 186 27.54 -5.06 -7.59
C ALA A 186 27.94 -6.34 -6.84
N ALA A 187 27.61 -7.49 -7.42
CA ALA A 187 27.80 -8.80 -6.79
C ALA A 187 28.45 -9.77 -7.77
N GLU A 188 29.55 -10.40 -7.36
CA GLU A 188 30.20 -11.45 -8.13
C GLU A 188 29.70 -12.82 -7.64
N GLY A 189 29.18 -13.64 -8.54
CA GLY A 189 28.67 -14.96 -8.23
C GLY A 189 28.65 -15.88 -9.45
N PRO A 190 28.25 -17.15 -9.29
CA PRO A 190 28.05 -18.06 -10.42
C PRO A 190 27.13 -17.43 -11.48
N ALA A 191 27.49 -17.55 -12.75
CA ALA A 191 26.68 -17.02 -13.85
C ALA A 191 25.25 -17.59 -13.80
N GLY A 192 24.24 -16.72 -13.91
CA GLY A 192 22.83 -17.11 -13.79
C GLY A 192 22.31 -17.29 -12.36
N SER A 193 23.09 -16.91 -11.34
CA SER A 193 22.60 -16.87 -9.96
C SER A 193 21.38 -15.98 -9.85
N ARG A 194 20.25 -16.56 -9.45
CA ARG A 194 19.00 -15.85 -9.17
C ARG A 194 18.48 -16.28 -7.81
N VAL A 195 18.37 -15.32 -6.92
CA VAL A 195 17.89 -15.55 -5.56
C VAL A 195 17.01 -14.39 -5.15
N ARG A 196 15.84 -14.69 -4.63
CA ARG A 196 14.95 -13.71 -4.04
C ARG A 196 14.57 -14.17 -2.65
N VAL A 197 15.06 -13.46 -1.63
CA VAL A 197 14.76 -13.76 -0.22
C VAL A 197 14.49 -12.48 0.55
N THR A 198 13.62 -12.54 1.55
CA THR A 198 13.32 -11.39 2.41
C THR A 198 14.07 -11.52 3.72
N VAL A 199 15.05 -10.66 3.95
CA VAL A 199 15.90 -10.65 5.16
C VAL A 199 15.21 -9.82 6.25
N PRO A 200 14.91 -10.36 7.45
CA PRO A 200 14.30 -9.60 8.53
C PRO A 200 15.13 -8.37 8.91
N LEU A 201 14.48 -7.25 9.22
CA LEU A 201 15.17 -6.00 9.55
C LEU A 201 16.24 -6.15 10.65
N PRO A 202 16.00 -6.87 11.78
CA PRO A 202 17.05 -7.05 12.80
C PRO A 202 18.29 -7.79 12.28
N LEU A 203 18.12 -8.72 11.34
CA LEU A 203 19.24 -9.44 10.72
C LEU A 203 19.97 -8.53 9.73
N ALA A 204 19.25 -7.72 8.96
CA ALA A 204 19.85 -6.73 8.08
C ALA A 204 20.65 -5.65 8.86
N ASP A 205 20.15 -5.21 10.02
CA ASP A 205 20.89 -4.29 10.90
C ASP A 205 22.15 -4.95 11.47
N ALA A 206 22.07 -6.23 11.87
CA ALA A 206 23.24 -6.99 12.29
C ALA A 206 24.26 -7.16 11.15
N MET A 207 23.81 -7.40 9.93
CA MET A 207 24.66 -7.42 8.73
C MET A 207 25.32 -6.07 8.51
N ARG A 208 24.57 -4.98 8.58
CA ARG A 208 25.10 -3.63 8.41
C ARG A 208 26.16 -3.29 9.46
N ALA A 209 25.94 -3.68 10.72
CA ALA A 209 26.88 -3.46 11.83
C ALA A 209 28.17 -4.30 11.70
N LEU A 210 28.14 -5.39 10.91
CA LEU A 210 29.29 -6.22 10.62
C LEU A 210 30.26 -5.57 9.61
N LEU A 211 29.72 -4.71 8.73
CA LEU A 211 30.43 -4.12 7.61
C LEU A 211 31.23 -2.88 8.04
N GLU A 212 32.51 -3.09 8.27
CA GLU A 212 33.49 -2.06 8.64
C GLU A 212 34.58 -1.98 7.55
N GLY A 213 34.44 -1.04 6.61
CA GLY A 213 35.41 -0.83 5.53
C GLY A 213 35.00 -1.44 4.19
N ASP A 214 35.99 -1.63 3.32
CA ASP A 214 35.80 -2.04 1.91
C ASP A 214 36.24 -3.48 1.63
N ASP A 215 36.60 -4.23 2.68
CA ASP A 215 37.01 -5.62 2.53
C ASP A 215 35.90 -6.45 1.85
N PRO A 216 36.27 -7.40 0.99
CA PRO A 216 35.30 -8.23 0.29
C PRO A 216 34.51 -9.07 1.29
N VAL A 217 33.20 -9.08 1.12
CA VAL A 217 32.27 -9.83 1.97
C VAL A 217 31.58 -10.91 1.18
N ARG A 218 31.29 -12.03 1.86
CA ARG A 218 30.61 -13.16 1.26
C ARG A 218 29.20 -13.26 1.80
N LEU A 219 28.23 -13.12 0.90
CA LEU A 219 26.82 -13.36 1.17
C LEU A 219 26.44 -14.75 0.65
N SER A 220 25.92 -15.60 1.52
CA SER A 220 25.46 -16.94 1.17
C SER A 220 23.97 -17.10 1.48
N VAL A 221 23.22 -17.62 0.52
CA VAL A 221 21.80 -17.99 0.70
C VAL A 221 21.67 -19.48 0.48
N ASP A 222 21.22 -20.18 1.52
CA ASP A 222 21.01 -21.63 1.52
C ASP A 222 19.59 -21.93 2.03
N GLY A 223 18.68 -22.25 1.11
CA GLY A 223 17.25 -22.36 1.41
C GLY A 223 16.69 -21.04 1.97
N ASP A 224 16.18 -21.09 3.19
CA ASP A 224 15.67 -19.93 3.92
C ASP A 224 16.71 -19.24 4.82
N ARG A 225 17.96 -19.72 4.84
CA ARG A 225 19.01 -19.15 5.69
C ARG A 225 19.92 -18.24 4.88
N VAL A 226 20.10 -17.01 5.35
CA VAL A 226 21.08 -16.07 4.82
C VAL A 226 22.23 -15.90 5.79
N THR A 227 23.46 -15.85 5.27
CA THR A 227 24.69 -15.68 6.04
C THR A 227 25.57 -14.63 5.38
N LEU A 228 26.10 -13.70 6.17
CA LEU A 228 27.10 -12.72 5.73
C LEU A 228 28.39 -12.94 6.51
N GLU A 229 29.49 -13.09 5.78
CA GLU A 229 30.84 -13.32 6.32
C GLU A 229 31.77 -12.17 5.88
N THR A 230 32.56 -11.66 6.81
CA THR A 230 33.67 -10.72 6.55
C THR A 230 34.87 -11.09 7.42
N GLY A 231 35.98 -11.48 6.80
CA GLY A 231 37.16 -11.99 7.53
C GLY A 231 36.81 -13.16 8.45
N ASP A 232 36.97 -12.96 9.76
CA ASP A 232 36.66 -13.91 10.84
C ASP A 232 35.29 -13.69 11.50
N ARG A 233 34.55 -12.65 11.10
CA ARG A 233 33.24 -12.29 11.65
C ARG A 233 32.13 -12.76 10.72
N GLN A 234 31.02 -13.21 11.29
CA GLN A 234 29.84 -13.60 10.52
C GLN A 234 28.55 -13.28 11.27
N THR A 235 27.47 -13.09 10.51
CA THR A 235 26.10 -13.06 11.03
C THR A 235 25.20 -13.87 10.12
N ALA A 236 24.18 -14.51 10.69
CA ALA A 236 23.28 -15.36 9.94
C ALA A 236 21.92 -15.48 10.62
N GLY A 237 20.88 -15.74 9.83
CA GLY A 237 19.54 -15.95 10.33
C GLY A 237 18.58 -16.44 9.26
N GLN A 238 17.32 -16.62 9.66
CA GLN A 238 16.26 -17.09 8.78
C GLN A 238 15.62 -15.91 8.04
N CYS A 239 15.31 -16.13 6.77
CA CYS A 239 14.53 -15.25 5.93
C CYS A 239 13.05 -15.35 6.30
N LEU A 240 12.29 -14.31 5.98
CA LEU A 240 10.84 -14.33 6.15
C LEU A 240 10.22 -15.26 5.10
N GLY A 241 9.38 -16.20 5.54
CA GLY A 241 8.66 -17.14 4.67
C GLY A 241 7.43 -16.54 3.99
N HIS A 242 7.46 -15.25 3.66
CA HIS A 242 6.35 -14.54 3.02
C HIS A 242 6.82 -13.87 1.74
N ASP A 243 5.94 -13.86 0.73
CA ASP A 243 6.22 -13.20 -0.54
C ASP A 243 6.28 -11.68 -0.37
N PHE A 244 7.37 -11.10 -0.87
CA PHE A 244 7.53 -9.66 -0.94
C PHE A 244 6.73 -9.10 -2.14
N PRO A 245 6.06 -7.93 -2.02
CA PRO A 245 5.31 -7.35 -3.13
C PRO A 245 6.15 -7.11 -4.39
N ASP A 246 5.52 -7.22 -5.56
CA ASP A 246 6.19 -6.92 -6.83
C ASP A 246 6.49 -5.41 -6.98
N TYR A 247 7.69 -5.02 -6.57
CA TYR A 247 8.16 -3.63 -6.56
C TYR A 247 8.46 -3.09 -7.96
N ARG A 248 8.66 -3.95 -8.98
CA ARG A 248 9.11 -3.55 -10.33
C ARG A 248 8.12 -2.61 -11.02
N ARG A 249 6.84 -2.68 -10.63
CA ARG A 249 5.78 -1.77 -11.11
C ARG A 249 5.93 -0.35 -10.57
N LEU A 250 6.49 -0.20 -9.37
CA LEU A 250 6.68 1.09 -8.68
C LEU A 250 7.99 1.79 -9.08
N VAL A 251 8.95 1.06 -9.67
CA VAL A 251 10.20 1.63 -10.19
C VAL A 251 9.98 2.52 -11.42
N ARG A 252 8.92 2.26 -12.20
CA ARG A 252 8.58 3.00 -13.43
C ARG A 252 7.57 4.13 -13.14
N LEU A 253 8.01 5.14 -12.40
CA LEU A 253 7.19 6.35 -12.21
C LEU A 253 7.17 7.21 -13.48
N PRO A 254 6.04 7.89 -13.80
CA PRO A 254 6.00 8.88 -14.87
C PRO A 254 6.91 10.05 -14.53
N ALA A 255 7.54 10.62 -15.57
CA ALA A 255 8.50 11.71 -15.40
C ALA A 255 7.85 12.94 -14.75
N GLY A 256 8.42 13.37 -13.62
CA GLY A 256 8.00 14.58 -12.90
C GLY A 256 8.89 15.79 -13.18
N ARG A 257 8.58 16.92 -12.54
CA ARG A 257 9.51 18.07 -12.45
C ARG A 257 10.69 17.65 -11.57
N ARG A 258 11.90 17.82 -12.09
CA ARG A 258 13.15 17.48 -11.40
C ARG A 258 13.71 18.73 -10.71
N ALA A 259 13.79 18.70 -9.40
CA ALA A 259 14.29 19.78 -8.57
C ALA A 259 15.55 19.33 -7.82
N PRO A 260 16.74 19.83 -8.20
CA PRO A 260 17.95 19.56 -7.44
C PRO A 260 17.89 20.27 -6.09
N VAL A 261 18.28 19.57 -5.02
CA VAL A 261 18.32 20.10 -3.66
C VAL A 261 19.67 19.85 -3.01
N ASP A 262 20.13 20.84 -2.23
CA ASP A 262 21.24 20.68 -1.28
C ASP A 262 20.70 20.00 -0.03
N VAL A 263 21.20 18.79 0.27
CA VAL A 263 20.63 17.93 1.32
C VAL A 263 20.74 18.57 2.70
N PRO A 264 21.90 19.13 3.13
CA PRO A 264 21.98 19.81 4.43
C PRO A 264 20.99 20.98 4.57
N ALA A 265 20.95 21.88 3.57
CA ALA A 265 20.06 23.04 3.63
C ALA A 265 18.58 22.64 3.56
N PHE A 266 18.23 21.72 2.67
CA PHE A 266 16.85 21.26 2.51
C PHE A 266 16.35 20.48 3.72
N ARG A 267 17.19 19.61 4.30
CA ARG A 267 16.86 18.88 5.53
C ARG A 267 16.61 19.85 6.69
N GLU A 268 17.42 20.88 6.82
CA GLU A 268 17.23 21.91 7.85
C GLU A 268 15.94 22.71 7.62
N ALA A 269 15.64 23.07 6.37
CA ALA A 269 14.39 23.71 5.99
C ALA A 269 13.17 22.83 6.31
N VAL A 270 13.22 21.53 5.99
CA VAL A 270 12.15 20.58 6.35
C VAL A 270 12.03 20.44 7.87
N ARG A 271 13.14 20.38 8.61
CA ARG A 271 13.16 20.21 10.07
C ARG A 271 12.65 21.42 10.84
N THR A 272 12.84 22.63 10.32
CA THR A 272 12.47 23.89 10.98
C THR A 272 11.22 24.53 10.38
N GLY A 273 10.83 24.13 9.18
CA GLY A 273 9.68 24.66 8.47
C GLY A 273 8.34 24.21 9.03
N PRO A 274 7.23 24.79 8.52
CA PRO A 274 5.88 24.51 8.97
C PRO A 274 5.52 23.03 8.96
N VAL A 275 4.67 22.62 9.90
CA VAL A 275 4.09 21.28 9.99
C VAL A 275 2.59 21.41 9.75
N ARG A 276 2.03 20.55 8.88
CA ARG A 276 0.57 20.34 8.83
C ARG A 276 0.25 19.00 9.47
N THR A 277 -0.82 18.95 10.26
CA THR A 277 -1.30 17.69 10.83
C THR A 277 -2.04 16.91 9.75
N GLY A 278 -1.54 15.74 9.40
CA GLY A 278 -2.21 14.78 8.52
C GLY A 278 -3.18 13.87 9.27
N GLU A 279 -3.94 13.08 8.52
CA GLU A 279 -4.77 12.02 9.08
C GLU A 279 -3.93 11.04 9.92
N VAL A 280 -4.61 10.37 10.83
CA VAL A 280 -4.04 9.41 11.76
C VAL A 280 -3.49 8.19 11.00
N ARG A 281 -2.24 7.79 11.26
CA ARG A 281 -1.65 6.58 10.65
C ARG A 281 -2.45 5.34 11.06
N GLU A 282 -2.83 4.53 10.07
CA GLU A 282 -3.55 3.26 10.31
C GLU A 282 -2.77 2.27 11.20
N GLN A 283 -1.43 2.35 11.20
CA GLN A 283 -0.55 1.44 11.95
C GLN A 283 -0.59 1.63 13.47
N ASP A 284 -0.69 2.87 13.96
CA ASP A 284 -0.47 3.19 15.38
C ASP A 284 -1.49 4.19 15.96
N GLY A 285 -2.40 4.74 15.15
CA GLY A 285 -3.38 5.69 15.66
C GLY A 285 -2.80 7.07 15.99
N ALA A 286 -1.56 7.39 15.56
CA ALA A 286 -0.94 8.70 15.78
C ALA A 286 -1.14 9.66 14.59
N PRO A 287 -1.40 10.96 14.83
CA PRO A 287 -1.38 11.96 13.77
C PRO A 287 0.00 12.00 13.13
N CYS A 288 0.07 12.05 11.80
CA CYS A 288 1.34 12.21 11.10
C CYS A 288 1.65 13.68 10.82
N ASP A 289 2.87 14.10 11.13
CA ASP A 289 3.36 15.40 10.74
C ASP A 289 3.65 15.40 9.23
N LEU A 290 3.08 16.37 8.52
CA LEU A 290 3.26 16.55 7.09
C LEU A 290 4.15 17.73 6.80
N THR A 291 5.02 17.56 5.81
CA THR A 291 5.69 18.66 5.11
C THR A 291 4.98 18.87 3.79
N VAL A 292 4.49 20.10 3.58
CA VAL A 292 3.96 20.53 2.28
C VAL A 292 5.12 21.11 1.49
N LEU A 293 5.39 20.56 0.31
CA LEU A 293 6.39 21.02 -0.62
C LEU A 293 5.72 21.88 -1.69
N GLU A 294 6.24 23.08 -1.89
CA GLU A 294 5.84 23.96 -2.99
C GLU A 294 6.87 23.87 -4.11
N VAL A 295 6.38 23.67 -5.34
CA VAL A 295 7.23 23.71 -6.55
C VAL A 295 7.12 25.09 -7.19
N ALA A 296 8.19 25.86 -7.11
CA ALA A 296 8.25 27.19 -7.71
C ALA A 296 8.30 27.13 -9.24
N ALA A 297 7.94 28.25 -9.89
CA ALA A 297 7.94 28.37 -11.35
C ALA A 297 9.34 28.20 -11.98
N ASP A 298 10.41 28.46 -11.23
CA ASP A 298 11.80 28.25 -11.65
C ASP A 298 12.26 26.79 -11.49
N GLY A 299 11.39 25.90 -11.00
CA GLY A 299 11.67 24.49 -10.77
C GLY A 299 12.33 24.19 -9.43
N SER A 300 12.56 25.19 -8.57
CA SER A 300 13.03 24.98 -7.20
C SER A 300 11.92 24.43 -6.30
N VAL A 301 12.31 23.72 -5.25
CA VAL A 301 11.39 23.11 -4.29
C VAL A 301 11.79 23.51 -2.88
N ALA A 302 10.81 23.96 -2.10
CA ALA A 302 10.97 24.31 -0.70
C ALA A 302 9.74 23.89 0.11
N PRO A 303 9.88 23.70 1.43
CA PRO A 303 8.73 23.64 2.31
C PRO A 303 7.87 24.91 2.15
N ALA A 304 6.58 24.72 1.92
CA ALA A 304 5.62 25.80 1.73
C ALA A 304 5.46 26.61 3.03
N GLY A 305 5.23 27.92 2.89
CA GLY A 305 4.92 28.79 4.03
C GLY A 305 3.54 28.50 4.64
N ASP A 306 3.31 29.04 5.84
CA ASP A 306 1.98 28.99 6.48
C ASP A 306 0.91 29.61 5.57
N GLY A 307 -0.17 28.88 5.31
CA GLY A 307 -1.27 29.34 4.46
C GLY A 307 -1.05 29.22 2.95
N ALA A 308 -0.02 28.50 2.50
CA ALA A 308 0.13 28.21 1.06
C ALA A 308 -1.06 27.37 0.53
N GLU A 309 -1.77 27.93 -0.45
CA GLU A 309 -2.88 27.29 -1.16
C GLU A 309 -2.58 27.34 -2.66
N GLY A 310 -2.70 26.21 -3.36
CA GLY A 310 -2.35 26.13 -4.77
C GLY A 310 -2.31 24.71 -5.33
N ARG A 311 -2.19 24.61 -6.66
CA ARG A 311 -2.21 23.32 -7.39
C ARG A 311 -0.84 22.65 -7.48
N ASP A 312 0.24 23.34 -7.10
CA ASP A 312 1.63 22.87 -7.14
C ASP A 312 2.17 22.49 -5.75
N LEU A 313 1.27 22.06 -4.86
CA LEU A 313 1.59 21.62 -3.51
C LEU A 313 1.57 20.09 -3.42
N VAL A 314 2.61 19.51 -2.82
CA VAL A 314 2.68 18.07 -2.53
C VAL A 314 2.94 17.88 -1.05
N ALA A 315 2.00 17.24 -0.35
CA ALA A 315 2.18 16.91 1.06
C ALA A 315 2.73 15.50 1.20
N VAL A 316 3.76 15.35 2.03
CA VAL A 316 4.37 14.05 2.37
C VAL A 316 4.57 13.96 3.87
N ASN A 317 4.63 12.73 4.38
CA ASN A 317 5.02 12.49 5.76
C ASN A 317 6.44 13.04 6.03
N ARG A 318 6.55 13.91 7.03
CA ARG A 318 7.77 14.64 7.38
C ARG A 318 8.87 13.71 7.86
N ASP A 319 8.54 12.74 8.71
CA ASP A 319 9.52 11.78 9.24
C ASP A 319 10.09 10.93 8.10
N PHE A 320 9.22 10.46 7.20
CA PHE A 320 9.67 9.68 6.05
C PHE A 320 10.58 10.47 5.12
N LEU A 321 10.29 11.75 4.91
CA LEU A 321 11.15 12.65 4.13
C LEU A 321 12.51 12.85 4.84
N LEU A 322 12.51 13.12 6.14
CA LEU A 322 13.73 13.32 6.92
C LEU A 322 14.60 12.08 7.03
N GLU A 323 14.02 10.88 6.99
CA GLU A 323 14.75 9.60 6.92
C GLU A 323 15.32 9.31 5.53
N ALA A 324 14.59 9.67 4.46
CA ALA A 324 15.03 9.42 3.09
C ALA A 324 16.15 10.35 2.61
N LEU A 325 16.18 11.61 3.08
CA LEU A 325 17.20 12.59 2.69
C LEU A 325 18.65 12.15 2.97
N PRO A 326 19.03 11.65 4.16
CA PRO A 326 20.40 11.20 4.43
C PRO A 326 20.74 9.84 3.81
N ALA A 327 19.73 9.03 3.44
CA ALA A 327 19.93 7.65 2.98
C ALA A 327 20.69 7.56 1.63
N GLY A 328 20.65 8.62 0.82
CA GLY A 328 21.25 8.67 -0.51
C GLY A 328 22.73 9.02 -0.58
N ALA A 329 23.49 9.04 0.52
CA ALA A 329 24.93 9.31 0.56
C ALA A 329 25.41 10.41 -0.42
N GLY A 330 25.28 11.67 0.00
CA GLY A 330 25.75 12.84 -0.75
C GLY A 330 25.07 14.13 -0.32
N ASP A 331 25.69 15.27 -0.65
CA ASP A 331 25.15 16.60 -0.32
C ASP A 331 24.11 17.09 -1.33
N ARG A 332 23.84 16.32 -2.39
CA ARG A 332 22.91 16.68 -3.47
C ARG A 332 21.99 15.54 -3.85
N LEU A 333 20.70 15.85 -3.94
CA LEU A 333 19.66 14.95 -4.42
C LEU A 333 18.81 15.64 -5.49
N VAL A 334 18.03 14.85 -6.22
CA VAL A 334 17.02 15.34 -7.14
C VAL A 334 15.67 14.84 -6.67
N LEU A 335 14.78 15.76 -6.33
CA LEU A 335 13.37 15.49 -6.08
C LEU A 335 12.64 15.46 -7.41
N GLU A 336 11.92 14.38 -7.69
CA GLU A 336 11.07 14.25 -8.86
C GLU A 336 9.61 14.31 -8.42
N ILE A 337 8.95 15.41 -8.78
CA ILE A 337 7.63 15.78 -8.30
C ILE A 337 6.64 15.81 -9.46
N GLY A 338 5.65 14.92 -9.39
CA GLY A 338 4.53 14.89 -10.33
C GLY A 338 3.34 15.73 -9.89
N ASP A 339 2.15 15.27 -10.24
CA ASP A 339 0.89 15.81 -9.72
C ASP A 339 0.78 15.65 -8.19
N PRO A 340 -0.08 16.42 -7.49
CA PRO A 340 -0.26 16.31 -6.03
C PRO A 340 -0.61 14.92 -5.47
N THR A 341 -1.07 14.01 -6.32
CA THR A 341 -1.41 12.62 -5.96
C THR A 341 -0.40 11.60 -6.48
N ALA A 342 0.62 12.05 -7.21
CA ALA A 342 1.71 11.21 -7.70
C ALA A 342 2.79 11.02 -6.62
N PRO A 343 3.43 9.83 -6.57
CA PRO A 343 4.54 9.60 -5.65
C PRO A 343 5.70 10.58 -5.86
N LEU A 344 6.27 11.07 -4.76
CA LEU A 344 7.51 11.85 -4.75
C LEU A 344 8.69 10.88 -4.86
N ALA A 345 9.51 11.01 -5.90
CA ALA A 345 10.75 10.25 -5.99
C ALA A 345 11.95 11.09 -5.53
N ILE A 346 12.86 10.46 -4.79
CA ILE A 346 14.10 11.06 -4.29
C ILE A 346 15.24 10.25 -4.91
N ARG A 347 15.99 10.88 -5.81
CA ARG A 347 17.02 10.23 -6.62
C ARG A 347 18.38 10.84 -6.38
N ARG A 348 19.43 10.04 -6.57
CA ARG A 348 20.79 10.54 -6.62
C ARG A 348 21.09 11.03 -8.05
N PRO A 349 21.86 12.12 -8.22
CA PRO A 349 22.27 12.56 -9.55
C PRO A 349 23.27 11.60 -10.21
N ASP A 350 24.10 10.93 -9.40
CA ASP A 350 25.22 10.11 -9.87
C ASP A 350 24.92 8.60 -9.85
N ASP A 351 23.73 8.20 -9.39
CA ASP A 351 23.31 6.81 -9.23
C ASP A 351 21.79 6.70 -9.45
N ALA A 352 21.43 6.15 -10.61
CA ALA A 352 20.03 6.01 -11.01
C ALA A 352 19.34 4.80 -10.39
N ASP A 353 20.12 3.82 -9.91
CA ASP A 353 19.65 2.54 -9.40
C ASP A 353 19.32 2.61 -7.90
N THR A 354 19.80 3.65 -7.21
CA THR A 354 19.41 3.98 -5.84
C THR A 354 18.40 5.14 -5.79
N PHE A 355 17.21 4.88 -5.29
CA PHE A 355 16.17 5.89 -5.11
C PHE A 355 15.18 5.53 -4.01
N SER A 356 14.46 6.54 -3.52
CA SER A 356 13.35 6.38 -2.59
C SER A 356 12.08 6.98 -3.17
N ILE A 357 10.93 6.45 -2.77
CA ILE A 357 9.60 6.92 -3.15
C ILE A 357 8.81 7.16 -1.88
N LEU A 358 8.15 8.31 -1.79
CA LEU A 358 7.18 8.64 -0.75
C LEU A 358 5.80 8.83 -1.37
N MET A 359 4.80 8.16 -0.80
CA MET A 359 3.40 8.37 -1.20
C MET A 359 2.92 9.73 -0.69
N PRO A 360 2.22 10.52 -1.51
CA PRO A 360 1.68 11.80 -1.07
C PRO A 360 0.48 11.58 -0.16
N VAL A 361 0.26 12.52 0.73
CA VAL A 361 -0.93 12.60 1.57
C VAL A 361 -1.87 13.63 0.95
N ARG A 362 -3.16 13.30 0.86
CA ARG A 362 -4.15 14.27 0.37
C ARG A 362 -4.32 15.36 1.42
N LEU A 363 -4.18 16.60 0.98
CA LEU A 363 -4.59 17.76 1.76
C LEU A 363 -6.12 17.86 1.62
N GLU A 364 -6.84 17.96 2.73
CA GLU A 364 -8.24 18.36 2.71
C GLU A 364 -8.29 19.87 2.42
N ASP A 365 -9.16 20.27 1.48
CA ASP A 365 -9.40 21.67 1.09
C ASP A 365 -10.10 22.47 2.21
#